data_AF-A0A166EVV0-F1
#
_entry.id   AF-A0A166EVV0-F1
#
_cell.length_a   1.000
_cell.length_b   1.000
_cell.length_c   1.000
_cell.angle_alpha   90.00
_cell.angle_beta   90.00
_cell.angle_gamma   90.00
#
_symmetry.space_group_name_H-M   'P 1'
#
loop_
_entity.id
_entity.type
_entity.pdbx_description
1 polymer ?
#
loop_
_entity_poly.entity_id
_entity_poly.type
_entity_poly.pdbx_seq_one_letter_code
_entity_poly.pdbx_strand_id
1 'polypeptide(L)'
;MGSNIATAPATLPSWTQRVNLESVPSNYADGLNETSANILFAGLSTGAGYSKSELKKHSRDLRRQFRSTDSEHIIRPWIDLYLPRQHCGVNGQLWVYTHVLSELATGAVQFHKAEDDGTATEEDSKSWFDLIYGQVFGVFVKEIVGEKHFFDEHPIFVLSVLRLVQAMLDQYLLEIDMGFRKQDHSRCAEGVHGDQASAPDPQHKQLIRIVSTLSANAWQYRTVFTHGAVPDRAIPRATQALKKSMRKILMSVHHILPCTHNFVSEGRQDLCRLALHLWFHSDEDELDVAVPLLVFVFGHVMGRSPESDVLTFVSTDIIGTYGAKDFIARIPGFIQKNPPEQVSITFGYVFDSALKHPDFLPYLASSGTLGALRNMVDDQARKSDQTHQQLWDVTAYSLQPFTHCLKSASFEDGAYPLIRDIDFLSILSRTMILSAQSVNSNYGYCLDLCEACLTVFPAILNLSPKNKMRKMLKQSLARCWYRTLNALYSLQPDRSAERKLLRKHADIMAGWNALGNQAGFDVEQEKRDTQWRKKLCAWRDCLYFTTLPEEAPRTCKGCNEVAYCSTHCQNKDWKTGGHKAVCGKRLK
;
A
#
# COMPACT_ATOMS: atom_id res chain seq x y z
N MET A 1 8.96 26.92 -1.82
CA MET A 1 8.41 27.95 -2.71
C MET A 1 7.77 27.25 -3.90
N GLY A 2 6.49 26.88 -3.80
CA GLY A 2 5.76 26.31 -4.93
C GLY A 2 5.27 27.44 -5.82
N SER A 3 5.80 27.54 -7.04
CA SER A 3 5.26 28.43 -8.05
C SER A 3 3.85 27.95 -8.39
N ASN A 4 2.84 28.62 -7.84
CA ASN A 4 1.48 28.52 -8.33
C ASN A 4 1.47 29.05 -9.77
N ILE A 5 1.70 28.15 -10.73
CA ILE A 5 1.42 28.41 -12.13
C ILE A 5 -0.09 28.58 -12.20
N ALA A 6 -0.55 29.82 -12.19
CA ALA A 6 -1.93 30.15 -12.45
C ALA A 6 -2.23 29.74 -13.90
N THR A 7 -2.71 28.52 -14.09
CA THR A 7 -3.24 28.07 -15.37
C THR A 7 -4.48 28.91 -15.67
N ALA A 8 -4.51 29.55 -16.83
CA ALA A 8 -5.70 30.24 -17.32
C ALA A 8 -6.90 29.28 -17.21
N PRO A 9 -8.10 29.75 -16.83
CA PRO A 9 -9.27 28.90 -16.68
C PRO A 9 -9.50 28.15 -18.00
N ALA A 10 -9.30 26.83 -17.97
CA ALA A 10 -9.48 26.00 -19.14
C ALA A 10 -10.92 26.19 -19.65
N THR A 11 -11.05 26.53 -20.93
CA THR A 11 -12.34 26.57 -21.61
C THR A 11 -13.00 25.21 -21.46
N LEU A 12 -14.20 25.17 -20.87
CA LEU A 12 -14.91 23.92 -20.66
C LEU A 12 -15.15 23.20 -22.00
N PRO A 13 -14.96 21.88 -22.08
CA PRO A 13 -15.22 21.10 -23.28
C PRO A 13 -16.65 21.31 -23.81
N SER A 14 -16.83 21.35 -25.13
CA SER A 14 -18.14 21.67 -25.73
C SER A 14 -19.27 20.71 -25.33
N TRP A 15 -18.93 19.44 -25.05
CA TRP A 15 -19.90 18.46 -24.55
C TRP A 15 -20.51 18.85 -23.19
N THR A 16 -19.82 19.63 -22.36
CA THR A 16 -20.33 20.07 -21.06
C THR A 16 -21.53 21.02 -21.17
N GLN A 17 -21.67 21.73 -22.29
CA GLN A 17 -22.76 22.70 -22.49
C GLN A 17 -24.11 22.04 -22.82
N ARG A 18 -24.11 20.77 -23.24
CA ARG A 18 -25.31 20.05 -23.70
C ARG A 18 -25.86 19.05 -22.67
N VAL A 19 -25.11 18.75 -21.62
CA VAL A 19 -25.58 17.85 -20.57
C VAL A 19 -26.52 18.62 -19.65
N ASN A 20 -27.83 18.40 -19.79
CA ASN A 20 -28.80 19.00 -18.89
C ASN A 20 -28.73 18.32 -17.50
N LEU A 21 -27.99 18.95 -16.59
CA LEU A 21 -27.71 18.46 -15.24
C LEU A 21 -28.99 18.23 -14.40
N GLU A 22 -30.10 18.91 -14.71
CA GLU A 22 -31.36 18.80 -13.95
C GLU A 22 -32.08 17.46 -14.16
N SER A 23 -31.68 16.67 -15.16
CA SER A 23 -32.35 15.42 -15.56
C SER A 23 -31.78 14.14 -14.93
N VAL A 24 -30.69 14.22 -14.14
CA VAL A 24 -30.04 13.04 -13.54
C VAL A 24 -30.66 12.75 -12.17
N PRO A 25 -31.36 11.61 -11.98
CA PRO A 25 -32.01 11.31 -10.70
C PRO A 25 -31.00 11.10 -9.56
N SER A 26 -31.26 11.67 -8.39
CA SER A 26 -30.37 11.64 -7.22
C SER A 26 -30.20 10.26 -6.56
N ASN A 27 -31.06 9.29 -6.87
CA ASN A 27 -31.09 7.95 -6.28
C ASN A 27 -30.12 6.94 -6.93
N TYR A 28 -29.31 7.34 -7.91
CA TYR A 28 -28.29 6.48 -8.55
C TYR A 28 -27.00 6.30 -7.71
N ALA A 29 -26.97 6.79 -6.48
CA ALA A 29 -25.76 6.93 -5.67
C ALA A 29 -25.35 5.68 -4.83
N ASP A 30 -26.19 4.66 -4.62
CA ASP A 30 -25.91 3.71 -3.51
C ASP A 30 -25.49 2.27 -3.90
N GLY A 31 -25.08 2.01 -5.14
CA GLY A 31 -24.48 0.71 -5.51
C GLY A 31 -23.40 0.87 -6.57
N LEU A 32 -22.25 0.18 -6.46
CA LEU A 32 -21.09 0.43 -7.34
C LEU A 32 -20.75 -0.69 -8.33
N ASN A 33 -21.50 -1.81 -8.33
CA ASN A 33 -21.17 -2.96 -9.17
C ASN A 33 -22.12 -3.14 -10.39
N GLU A 34 -23.42 -2.90 -10.27
CA GLU A 34 -24.36 -2.90 -11.42
C GLU A 34 -24.66 -1.50 -11.98
N THR A 35 -24.36 -0.44 -11.22
CA THR A 35 -24.82 0.93 -11.50
C THR A 35 -23.96 1.67 -12.51
N SER A 36 -22.74 1.19 -12.79
CA SER A 36 -21.87 1.79 -13.80
C SER A 36 -22.50 1.75 -15.19
N ALA A 37 -23.13 0.62 -15.55
CA ALA A 37 -23.85 0.49 -16.81
C ALA A 37 -25.05 1.44 -16.85
N ASN A 38 -25.85 1.52 -15.78
CA ASN A 38 -27.03 2.39 -15.74
C ASN A 38 -26.69 3.89 -15.79
N ILE A 39 -25.61 4.33 -15.14
CA ILE A 39 -25.11 5.70 -15.22
C ILE A 39 -24.60 6.00 -16.64
N LEU A 40 -23.87 5.06 -17.26
CA LEU A 40 -23.43 5.18 -18.65
C LEU A 40 -24.63 5.22 -19.62
N PHE A 41 -25.64 4.39 -19.41
CA PHE A 41 -26.88 4.38 -20.19
C PHE A 41 -27.67 5.67 -20.05
N ALA A 42 -27.76 6.23 -18.83
CA ALA A 42 -28.41 7.51 -18.59
C ALA A 42 -27.68 8.64 -19.32
N GLY A 43 -26.34 8.70 -19.24
CA GLY A 43 -25.55 9.70 -19.94
C GLY A 43 -25.57 9.57 -21.47
N LEU A 44 -25.64 8.33 -22.01
CA LEU A 44 -25.84 8.10 -23.45
C LEU A 44 -27.25 8.52 -23.89
N SER A 45 -28.26 8.28 -23.06
CA SER A 45 -29.64 8.65 -23.37
C SER A 45 -29.86 10.15 -23.36
N THR A 46 -29.22 10.89 -22.44
CA THR A 46 -29.35 12.35 -22.34
C THR A 46 -28.41 13.09 -23.28
N GLY A 47 -27.18 12.61 -23.48
CA GLY A 47 -26.16 13.30 -24.26
C GLY A 47 -26.15 12.97 -25.76
N ALA A 48 -26.49 11.74 -26.14
CA ALA A 48 -26.42 11.27 -27.52
C ALA A 48 -27.79 11.07 -28.20
N GLY A 49 -28.88 11.26 -27.46
CA GLY A 49 -30.25 11.12 -27.99
C GLY A 49 -30.68 9.68 -28.29
N TYR A 50 -29.93 8.68 -27.84
CA TYR A 50 -30.28 7.27 -28.05
C TYR A 50 -31.19 6.75 -26.95
N SER A 51 -32.30 6.12 -27.33
CA SER A 51 -33.12 5.36 -26.40
C SER A 51 -32.38 4.10 -25.91
N LYS A 52 -32.73 3.64 -24.70
CA LYS A 52 -32.21 2.36 -24.14
C LYS A 52 -32.46 1.16 -25.06
N SER A 53 -33.57 1.16 -25.81
CA SER A 53 -33.89 0.11 -26.79
C SER A 53 -32.98 0.15 -28.02
N GLU A 54 -32.63 1.33 -28.51
CA GLU A 54 -31.69 1.49 -29.64
C GLU A 54 -30.28 1.05 -29.25
N LEU A 55 -29.82 1.38 -28.05
CA LEU A 55 -28.52 0.91 -27.56
C LEU A 55 -28.47 -0.62 -27.44
N LYS A 56 -29.54 -1.23 -26.91
CA LYS A 56 -29.66 -2.69 -26.87
C LYS A 56 -29.73 -3.31 -28.26
N LYS A 57 -30.34 -2.64 -29.24
CA LYS A 57 -30.37 -3.09 -30.62
C LYS A 57 -28.97 -3.06 -31.23
N HIS A 58 -28.27 -1.93 -31.16
CA HIS A 58 -26.89 -1.79 -31.64
C HIS A 58 -25.95 -2.81 -30.98
N SER A 59 -26.09 -3.02 -29.66
CA SER A 59 -25.30 -4.04 -28.95
C SER A 59 -25.55 -5.46 -29.48
N ARG A 60 -26.80 -5.83 -29.77
CA ARG A 60 -27.14 -7.13 -30.36
C ARG A 60 -26.62 -7.27 -31.79
N ASP A 61 -26.75 -6.21 -32.59
CA ASP A 61 -26.32 -6.22 -33.99
C ASP A 61 -24.79 -6.33 -34.09
N LEU A 62 -24.06 -5.60 -33.23
CA LEU A 62 -22.60 -5.71 -33.13
C LEU A 62 -22.14 -7.08 -32.62
N ARG A 63 -22.81 -7.65 -31.62
CA ARG A 63 -22.53 -9.04 -31.16
C ARG A 63 -22.68 -10.06 -32.29
N ARG A 64 -23.69 -9.91 -33.15
CA ARG A 64 -23.89 -10.79 -34.32
C ARG A 64 -22.79 -10.63 -35.35
N GLN A 65 -22.37 -9.39 -35.62
CA GLN A 65 -21.23 -9.12 -36.51
C GLN A 65 -19.95 -9.71 -35.93
N PHE A 66 -19.73 -9.55 -34.62
CA PHE A 66 -18.54 -10.05 -33.93
C PHE A 66 -18.32 -11.56 -34.14
N ARG A 67 -19.41 -12.35 -34.16
CA ARG A 67 -19.35 -13.81 -34.36
C ARG A 67 -19.12 -14.27 -35.80
N SER A 68 -19.34 -13.41 -36.78
CA SER A 68 -19.46 -13.82 -38.20
C SER A 68 -18.42 -13.19 -39.13
N THR A 69 -17.55 -12.32 -38.62
CA THR A 69 -16.68 -11.49 -39.46
C THR A 69 -15.23 -11.49 -38.97
N ASP A 70 -14.31 -11.25 -39.90
CA ASP A 70 -12.90 -11.01 -39.62
C ASP A 70 -12.73 -9.80 -38.67
N SER A 71 -11.75 -9.89 -37.77
CA SER A 71 -11.29 -8.84 -36.86
C SER A 71 -11.23 -7.45 -37.52
N GLU A 72 -10.75 -7.35 -38.76
CA GLU A 72 -10.65 -6.08 -39.48
C GLU A 72 -12.02 -5.45 -39.75
N HIS A 73 -13.03 -6.26 -40.06
CA HIS A 73 -14.40 -5.78 -40.30
C HIS A 73 -15.08 -5.25 -39.03
N ILE A 74 -14.62 -5.69 -37.85
CA ILE A 74 -15.13 -5.21 -36.55
C ILE A 74 -14.47 -3.87 -36.18
N ILE A 75 -13.18 -3.70 -36.49
CA ILE A 75 -12.42 -2.49 -36.15
C ILE A 75 -12.73 -1.36 -37.13
N ARG A 76 -12.92 -1.67 -38.42
CA ARG A 76 -13.05 -0.66 -39.47
C ARG A 76 -14.18 0.35 -39.21
N PRO A 77 -15.41 -0.05 -38.83
CA PRO A 77 -16.46 0.91 -38.47
C PRO A 77 -16.10 1.76 -37.25
N TRP A 78 -15.33 1.22 -36.30
CA TRP A 78 -14.86 2.00 -35.14
C TRP A 78 -13.90 3.10 -35.58
N ILE A 79 -12.95 2.78 -36.47
CA ILE A 79 -12.01 3.75 -37.06
C ILE A 79 -12.77 4.80 -37.86
N ASP A 80 -13.71 4.39 -38.71
CA ASP A 80 -14.48 5.30 -39.58
C ASP A 80 -15.38 6.25 -38.77
N LEU A 81 -15.81 5.85 -37.56
CA LEU A 81 -16.49 6.75 -36.60
C LEU A 81 -15.52 7.64 -35.82
N TYR A 82 -14.31 7.16 -35.54
CA TYR A 82 -13.32 7.88 -34.74
C TYR A 82 -12.65 9.01 -35.51
N LEU A 83 -12.18 8.75 -36.73
CA LEU A 83 -11.40 9.71 -37.52
C LEU A 83 -12.13 11.03 -37.82
N PRO A 84 -13.43 11.05 -38.22
CA PRO A 84 -14.14 12.29 -38.52
C PRO A 84 -14.79 12.93 -37.28
N ARG A 85 -14.53 12.42 -36.07
CA ARG A 85 -15.22 12.88 -34.86
C ARG A 85 -14.87 14.33 -34.55
N GLN A 86 -15.76 14.99 -33.83
CA GLN A 86 -15.47 16.31 -33.26
C GLN A 86 -14.73 16.11 -31.94
N HIS A 87 -13.45 16.46 -31.85
CA HIS A 87 -12.69 16.40 -30.58
C HIS A 87 -13.41 17.16 -29.47
N CYS A 88 -13.59 16.49 -28.33
CA CYS A 88 -14.32 17.04 -27.17
C CYS A 88 -15.75 17.51 -27.51
N GLY A 89 -16.33 16.97 -28.59
CA GLY A 89 -17.68 17.21 -29.07
C GLY A 89 -18.65 16.09 -28.69
N VAL A 90 -19.85 16.11 -29.27
CA VAL A 90 -20.86 15.06 -29.05
C VAL A 90 -20.76 14.00 -30.14
N ASN A 91 -20.10 12.88 -29.83
CA ASN A 91 -19.85 11.80 -30.78
C ASN A 91 -20.65 10.54 -30.41
N GLY A 92 -21.98 10.67 -30.37
CA GLY A 92 -22.88 9.64 -29.83
C GLY A 92 -22.66 8.23 -30.41
N GLN A 93 -22.61 8.10 -31.73
CA GLN A 93 -22.38 6.81 -32.41
C GLN A 93 -21.06 6.17 -32.00
N LEU A 94 -19.97 6.95 -31.99
CA LEU A 94 -18.65 6.50 -31.56
C LEU A 94 -18.67 6.02 -30.11
N TRP A 95 -19.33 6.75 -29.21
CA TRP A 95 -19.41 6.39 -27.79
C TRP A 95 -20.15 5.07 -27.59
N VAL A 96 -21.28 4.89 -28.28
CA VAL A 96 -22.07 3.65 -28.24
C VAL A 96 -21.26 2.48 -28.78
N TYR A 97 -20.60 2.66 -29.93
CA TYR A 97 -19.79 1.61 -30.55
C TYR A 97 -18.64 1.18 -29.62
N THR A 98 -17.89 2.15 -29.10
CA THR A 98 -16.79 1.93 -28.15
C THR A 98 -17.28 1.21 -26.89
N HIS A 99 -18.45 1.60 -26.38
CA HIS A 99 -19.06 0.96 -25.21
C HIS A 99 -19.40 -0.50 -25.48
N VAL A 100 -20.07 -0.79 -26.59
CA VAL A 100 -20.42 -2.17 -26.96
C VAL A 100 -19.17 -3.02 -27.14
N LEU A 101 -18.13 -2.52 -27.81
CA LEU A 101 -16.84 -3.20 -27.91
C LEU A 101 -16.26 -3.50 -26.52
N SER A 102 -16.31 -2.54 -25.59
CA SER A 102 -15.79 -2.73 -24.22
C SER A 102 -16.54 -3.79 -23.42
N GLU A 103 -17.85 -3.93 -23.63
CA GLU A 103 -18.68 -4.95 -23.00
C GLU A 103 -18.42 -6.34 -23.60
N LEU A 104 -18.23 -6.42 -24.92
CA LEU A 104 -17.79 -7.64 -25.61
C LEU A 104 -16.44 -8.13 -25.09
N ALA A 105 -15.47 -7.22 -25.03
CA ALA A 105 -14.13 -7.47 -24.50
C ALA A 105 -14.15 -8.01 -23.07
N THR A 106 -14.94 -7.36 -22.20
CA THR A 106 -15.07 -7.77 -20.80
C THR A 106 -15.77 -9.12 -20.68
N GLY A 107 -16.81 -9.37 -21.48
CA GLY A 107 -17.54 -10.63 -21.51
C GLY A 107 -16.66 -11.81 -21.95
N ALA A 108 -15.82 -11.62 -22.97
CA ALA A 108 -14.86 -12.64 -23.42
C ALA A 108 -13.87 -13.05 -22.32
N VAL A 109 -13.34 -12.07 -21.58
CA VAL A 109 -12.44 -12.31 -20.43
C VAL A 109 -13.16 -13.01 -19.27
N GLN A 110 -14.43 -12.66 -19.01
CA GLN A 110 -15.22 -13.25 -17.93
C GLN A 110 -15.65 -14.69 -18.24
N PHE A 111 -15.94 -15.03 -19.50
CA PHE A 111 -16.28 -16.40 -19.91
C PHE A 111 -15.20 -17.40 -19.48
N HIS A 112 -13.93 -17.04 -19.64
CA HIS A 112 -12.82 -17.88 -19.18
C HIS A 112 -12.76 -18.08 -17.67
N LYS A 113 -13.35 -17.17 -16.89
CA LYS A 113 -13.38 -17.27 -15.42
C LYS A 113 -14.59 -18.04 -14.92
N ALA A 114 -15.68 -18.07 -15.69
CA ALA A 114 -16.92 -18.72 -15.36
C ALA A 114 -17.12 -19.92 -16.30
N GLU A 115 -16.51 -21.06 -15.97
CA GLU A 115 -16.68 -22.31 -16.74
C GLU A 115 -18.15 -22.83 -16.75
N ASP A 116 -19.10 -22.17 -16.08
CA ASP A 116 -20.37 -22.78 -15.67
C ASP A 116 -21.67 -21.99 -15.99
N ASP A 117 -21.61 -20.78 -16.59
CA ASP A 117 -22.84 -19.97 -16.77
C ASP A 117 -23.51 -20.02 -18.16
N GLY A 118 -22.83 -20.57 -19.18
CA GLY A 118 -23.39 -20.85 -20.51
C GLY A 118 -23.86 -19.65 -21.34
N THR A 119 -23.58 -18.39 -20.93
CA THR A 119 -24.09 -17.20 -21.63
C THR A 119 -23.15 -16.61 -22.68
N ALA A 120 -21.84 -16.81 -22.53
CA ALA A 120 -20.85 -16.53 -23.57
C ALA A 120 -20.42 -17.83 -24.25
N THR A 121 -20.04 -17.77 -25.52
CA THR A 121 -19.60 -18.94 -26.28
C THR A 121 -18.09 -18.93 -26.45
N GLU A 122 -17.47 -20.11 -26.56
CA GLU A 122 -16.04 -20.27 -26.91
C GLU A 122 -15.67 -19.45 -28.16
N GLU A 123 -16.60 -19.32 -29.11
CA GLU A 123 -16.48 -18.48 -30.30
C GLU A 123 -16.31 -16.98 -30.01
N ASP A 124 -17.02 -16.44 -29.02
CA ASP A 124 -16.90 -15.02 -28.63
C ASP A 124 -15.49 -14.76 -28.08
N SER A 125 -14.95 -15.70 -27.31
CA SER A 125 -13.59 -15.58 -26.79
C SER A 125 -12.55 -15.68 -27.90
N LYS A 126 -12.66 -16.69 -28.78
CA LYS A 126 -11.77 -16.85 -29.94
C LYS A 126 -11.73 -15.60 -30.83
N SER A 127 -12.90 -15.04 -31.13
CA SER A 127 -13.00 -13.83 -31.96
C SER A 127 -12.36 -12.61 -31.28
N TRP A 128 -12.47 -12.52 -29.94
CA TRP A 128 -11.79 -11.49 -29.15
C TRP A 128 -10.27 -11.67 -29.13
N PHE A 129 -9.77 -12.91 -29.05
CA PHE A 129 -8.35 -13.18 -29.20
C PHE A 129 -7.85 -12.71 -30.56
N ASP A 130 -8.47 -13.17 -31.65
CA ASP A 130 -8.06 -12.80 -33.01
C ASP A 130 -8.03 -11.27 -33.18
N LEU A 131 -8.97 -10.56 -32.56
CA LEU A 131 -9.01 -9.10 -32.52
C LEU A 131 -7.82 -8.48 -31.78
N ILE A 132 -7.53 -8.91 -30.53
CA ILE A 132 -6.40 -8.35 -29.75
C ILE A 132 -5.06 -8.66 -30.42
N TYR A 133 -4.93 -9.87 -30.97
CA TYR A 133 -3.72 -10.33 -31.65
C TYR A 133 -3.53 -9.71 -33.02
N GLY A 134 -4.60 -9.20 -33.63
CA GLY A 134 -4.53 -8.36 -34.81
C GLY A 134 -3.68 -7.12 -34.55
N GLN A 135 -2.68 -6.88 -35.41
CA GLN A 135 -1.77 -5.73 -35.26
C GLN A 135 -2.51 -4.38 -35.26
N VAL A 136 -3.63 -4.29 -36.00
CA VAL A 136 -4.40 -3.06 -36.18
C VAL A 136 -5.05 -2.61 -34.86
N PHE A 137 -5.64 -3.52 -34.09
CA PHE A 137 -6.39 -3.16 -32.89
C PHE A 137 -5.50 -2.51 -31.83
N GLY A 138 -4.40 -3.17 -31.48
CA GLY A 138 -3.48 -2.64 -30.46
C GLY A 138 -2.83 -1.32 -30.88
N VAL A 139 -2.50 -1.14 -32.16
CA VAL A 139 -1.95 0.12 -32.67
C VAL A 139 -2.99 1.24 -32.59
N PHE A 140 -4.22 0.96 -32.98
CA PHE A 140 -5.31 1.94 -32.93
C PHE A 140 -5.68 2.33 -31.50
N VAL A 141 -5.77 1.38 -30.57
CA VAL A 141 -6.00 1.67 -29.14
C VAL A 141 -4.87 2.55 -28.58
N LYS A 142 -3.61 2.30 -28.96
CA LYS A 142 -2.47 3.14 -28.57
C LYS A 142 -2.62 4.58 -29.08
N GLU A 143 -3.05 4.75 -30.33
CA GLU A 143 -3.31 6.06 -30.92
C GLU A 143 -4.37 6.82 -30.12
N ILE A 144 -5.51 6.17 -29.82
CA ILE A 144 -6.61 6.76 -29.05
C ILE A 144 -6.14 7.27 -27.68
N VAL A 145 -5.44 6.42 -26.91
CA VAL A 145 -4.99 6.79 -25.56
C VAL A 145 -3.82 7.77 -25.56
N GLY A 146 -3.12 7.91 -26.69
CA GLY A 146 -2.00 8.84 -26.87
C GLY A 146 -2.41 10.23 -27.32
N GLU A 147 -3.68 10.42 -27.68
CA GLU A 147 -4.14 11.74 -28.10
C GLU A 147 -4.14 12.74 -26.96
N LYS A 148 -3.61 13.93 -27.22
CA LYS A 148 -3.55 15.03 -26.26
C LYS A 148 -4.89 15.27 -25.57
N HIS A 149 -6.00 15.26 -26.29
CA HIS A 149 -7.32 15.60 -25.73
C HIS A 149 -8.13 14.40 -25.24
N PHE A 150 -7.52 13.22 -25.10
CA PHE A 150 -8.24 12.00 -24.70
C PHE A 150 -9.03 12.17 -23.39
N PHE A 151 -8.43 12.75 -22.35
CA PHE A 151 -9.12 12.98 -21.07
C PHE A 151 -10.05 14.21 -21.07
N ASP A 152 -10.03 15.02 -22.14
CA ASP A 152 -10.99 16.10 -22.37
C ASP A 152 -12.26 15.60 -23.09
N GLU A 153 -12.24 14.37 -23.63
CA GLU A 153 -13.40 13.72 -24.23
C GLU A 153 -14.49 13.41 -23.18
N HIS A 154 -15.68 13.08 -23.68
CA HIS A 154 -16.79 12.72 -22.82
C HIS A 154 -16.45 11.49 -21.93
N PRO A 155 -16.70 11.51 -20.60
CA PRO A 155 -16.24 10.46 -19.69
C PRO A 155 -16.68 9.04 -20.06
N ILE A 156 -17.83 8.89 -20.72
CA ILE A 156 -18.32 7.59 -21.21
C ILE A 156 -17.35 6.97 -22.22
N PHE A 157 -16.89 7.78 -23.18
CA PHE A 157 -15.94 7.33 -24.19
C PHE A 157 -14.61 6.93 -23.52
N VAL A 158 -14.09 7.81 -22.68
CA VAL A 158 -12.84 7.57 -21.93
C VAL A 158 -12.95 6.28 -21.12
N LEU A 159 -14.00 6.12 -20.31
CA LEU A 159 -14.21 4.91 -19.50
C LEU A 159 -14.33 3.64 -20.34
N SER A 160 -14.99 3.69 -21.50
CA SER A 160 -15.10 2.55 -22.40
C SER A 160 -13.77 2.17 -23.04
N VAL A 161 -12.93 3.15 -23.42
CA VAL A 161 -11.56 2.88 -23.88
C VAL A 161 -10.71 2.31 -22.76
N LEU A 162 -10.80 2.84 -21.53
CA LEU A 162 -10.09 2.29 -20.38
C LEU A 162 -10.51 0.83 -20.09
N ARG A 163 -11.80 0.50 -20.25
CA ARG A 163 -12.29 -0.89 -20.13
C ARG A 163 -11.72 -1.81 -21.21
N LEU A 164 -11.56 -1.32 -22.44
CA LEU A 164 -10.90 -2.08 -23.51
C LEU A 164 -9.44 -2.38 -23.14
N VAL A 165 -8.69 -1.37 -22.69
CA VAL A 165 -7.30 -1.56 -22.23
C VAL A 165 -7.24 -2.56 -21.08
N GLN A 166 -8.15 -2.45 -20.10
CA GLN A 166 -8.26 -3.41 -19.00
C GLN A 166 -8.50 -4.83 -19.50
N ALA A 167 -9.46 -5.03 -20.40
CA ALA A 167 -9.80 -6.35 -20.92
C ALA A 167 -8.63 -6.97 -21.71
N MET A 168 -7.87 -6.15 -22.46
CA MET A 168 -6.65 -6.61 -23.13
C MET A 168 -5.59 -7.11 -22.12
N LEU A 169 -5.41 -6.40 -21.00
CA LEU A 169 -4.47 -6.79 -19.94
C LEU A 169 -4.93 -8.04 -19.19
N ASP A 170 -6.22 -8.10 -18.85
CA ASP A 170 -6.79 -9.25 -18.15
C ASP A 170 -6.76 -10.52 -19.03
N GLN A 171 -6.97 -10.37 -20.34
CA GLN A 171 -6.81 -11.47 -21.28
C GLN A 171 -5.37 -11.99 -21.32
N TYR A 172 -4.41 -11.09 -21.37
CA TYR A 172 -2.99 -11.45 -21.35
C TYR A 172 -2.61 -12.16 -20.05
N LEU A 173 -3.12 -11.70 -18.89
CA LEU A 173 -2.91 -12.37 -17.61
C LEU A 173 -3.51 -13.78 -17.56
N LEU A 174 -4.70 -13.98 -18.11
CA LEU A 174 -5.34 -15.30 -18.18
C LEU A 174 -4.46 -16.30 -18.95
N GLU A 175 -3.81 -15.88 -20.04
CA GLU A 175 -2.91 -16.75 -20.80
C GLU A 175 -1.64 -17.15 -20.04
N ILE A 176 -1.13 -16.24 -19.20
CA ILE A 176 -0.02 -16.51 -18.29
C ILE A 176 -0.44 -17.59 -17.29
N ASP A 177 -1.59 -17.40 -16.63
CA ASP A 177 -2.09 -18.29 -15.57
C ASP A 177 -2.43 -19.70 -16.10
N MET A 178 -3.13 -19.76 -17.25
CA MET A 178 -3.47 -21.02 -17.94
C MET A 178 -2.23 -21.79 -18.40
N GLY A 179 -1.07 -21.13 -18.44
CA GLY A 179 0.20 -21.79 -18.74
C GLY A 179 0.46 -22.04 -20.21
N PHE A 180 -0.33 -21.45 -21.10
CA PHE A 180 0.03 -21.30 -22.50
C PHE A 180 1.41 -20.64 -22.66
N ARG A 181 1.86 -19.89 -21.65
CA ARG A 181 3.17 -19.20 -21.61
C ARG A 181 4.08 -19.63 -20.45
N LYS A 182 3.78 -20.73 -19.73
CA LYS A 182 4.48 -21.12 -18.49
C LYS A 182 6.00 -21.34 -18.64
N GLN A 183 6.46 -21.79 -19.81
CA GLN A 183 7.90 -22.03 -20.05
C GLN A 183 8.73 -20.74 -20.08
N ASP A 184 8.18 -19.62 -20.52
CA ASP A 184 8.89 -18.34 -20.55
C ASP A 184 8.81 -17.61 -19.19
N HIS A 185 7.71 -17.79 -18.45
CA HIS A 185 7.49 -17.11 -17.17
C HIS A 185 8.30 -17.69 -16.00
N SER A 186 8.43 -19.03 -15.90
CA SER A 186 9.21 -19.62 -14.79
C SER A 186 10.69 -19.23 -14.87
N ARG A 187 11.24 -19.11 -16.08
CA ARG A 187 12.63 -18.72 -16.33
C ARG A 187 12.92 -17.26 -15.94
N CYS A 188 11.95 -16.37 -16.08
CA CYS A 188 12.09 -14.97 -15.66
C CYS A 188 12.02 -14.78 -14.14
N ALA A 189 11.20 -15.60 -13.45
CA ALA A 189 11.02 -15.49 -12.00
C ALA A 189 12.24 -15.96 -11.20
N GLU A 190 13.01 -16.91 -11.73
CA GLU A 190 14.19 -17.49 -11.05
C GLU A 190 15.44 -16.61 -11.13
N GLY A 191 15.37 -15.41 -11.72
CA GLY A 191 16.50 -14.48 -11.75
C GLY A 191 17.73 -15.05 -12.48
N VAL A 192 17.53 -15.99 -13.41
CA VAL A 192 18.61 -16.54 -14.22
C VAL A 192 19.05 -15.44 -15.20
N HIS A 193 20.02 -14.63 -14.76
CA HIS A 193 20.63 -13.51 -15.48
C HIS A 193 21.49 -13.93 -16.70
N GLY A 194 21.12 -15.02 -17.39
CA GLY A 194 21.79 -15.40 -18.62
C GLY A 194 21.44 -14.42 -19.73
N ASP A 195 22.44 -13.95 -20.49
CA ASP A 195 22.34 -13.08 -21.68
C ASP A 195 21.46 -13.64 -22.84
N GLN A 196 20.68 -14.69 -22.61
CA GLN A 196 19.85 -15.38 -23.59
C GLN A 196 18.35 -15.33 -23.25
N ALA A 197 17.87 -14.25 -22.64
CA ALA A 197 16.42 -14.04 -22.53
C ALA A 197 15.81 -13.91 -23.94
N SER A 198 14.84 -14.77 -24.27
CA SER A 198 14.06 -14.67 -25.51
C SER A 198 13.46 -13.27 -25.63
N ALA A 199 13.43 -12.73 -26.86
CA ALA A 199 12.83 -11.42 -27.09
C ALA A 199 11.38 -11.42 -26.58
N PRO A 200 10.94 -10.36 -25.87
CA PRO A 200 9.57 -10.31 -25.37
C PRO A 200 8.58 -10.44 -26.51
N ASP A 201 7.53 -11.22 -26.30
CA ASP A 201 6.41 -11.40 -27.21
C ASP A 201 5.92 -10.05 -27.78
N PRO A 202 5.74 -9.92 -29.12
CA PRO A 202 5.25 -8.69 -29.74
C PRO A 202 3.98 -8.13 -29.10
N GLN A 203 3.03 -8.98 -28.69
CA GLN A 203 1.79 -8.52 -28.06
C GLN A 203 2.06 -7.94 -26.68
N HIS A 204 2.90 -8.59 -25.86
CA HIS A 204 3.38 -8.00 -24.61
C HIS A 204 3.97 -6.61 -24.82
N LYS A 205 4.87 -6.44 -25.80
CA LYS A 205 5.45 -5.12 -26.12
C LYS A 205 4.38 -4.10 -26.51
N GLN A 206 3.36 -4.52 -27.26
CA GLN A 206 2.27 -3.62 -27.65
C GLN A 206 1.41 -3.19 -26.47
N LEU A 207 1.07 -4.11 -25.55
CA LEU A 207 0.32 -3.79 -24.33
C LEU A 207 1.07 -2.81 -23.43
N ILE A 208 2.37 -3.07 -23.24
CA ILE A 208 3.26 -2.17 -22.52
C ILE A 208 3.27 -0.77 -23.15
N ARG A 209 3.38 -0.67 -24.48
CA ARG A 209 3.34 0.63 -25.18
C ARG A 209 2.00 1.34 -25.01
N ILE A 210 0.88 0.63 -25.06
CA ILE A 210 -0.46 1.19 -24.82
C ILE A 210 -0.53 1.78 -23.41
N VAL A 211 -0.13 1.01 -22.40
CA VAL A 211 -0.19 1.44 -20.99
C VAL A 211 0.78 2.59 -20.72
N SER A 212 2.00 2.55 -21.25
CA SER A 212 2.98 3.64 -21.12
C SER A 212 2.44 4.94 -21.74
N THR A 213 1.85 4.84 -22.93
CA THR A 213 1.23 5.98 -23.63
C THR A 213 0.04 6.54 -22.83
N LEU A 214 -0.85 5.66 -22.36
CA LEU A 214 -1.99 6.01 -21.52
C LEU A 214 -1.54 6.67 -20.21
N SER A 215 -0.49 6.16 -19.57
CA SER A 215 0.01 6.68 -18.30
C SER A 215 0.63 8.06 -18.44
N ALA A 216 1.42 8.27 -19.51
CA ALA A 216 1.97 9.59 -19.84
C ALA A 216 0.87 10.64 -20.05
N ASN A 217 -0.17 10.28 -20.81
CA ASN A 217 -1.30 11.16 -21.05
C ASN A 217 -2.11 11.41 -19.76
N ALA A 218 -2.43 10.36 -19.01
CA ALA A 218 -3.14 10.46 -17.75
C ALA A 218 -2.39 11.32 -16.71
N TRP A 219 -1.06 11.27 -16.70
CA TRP A 219 -0.24 12.13 -15.84
C TRP A 219 -0.30 13.60 -16.24
N GLN A 220 -0.27 13.90 -17.56
CA GLN A 220 -0.47 15.25 -18.07
C GLN A 220 -1.83 15.82 -17.63
N TYR A 221 -2.85 14.97 -17.62
CA TYR A 221 -4.23 15.30 -17.24
C TYR A 221 -4.58 14.95 -15.79
N ARG A 222 -3.58 14.76 -14.91
CA ARG A 222 -3.78 14.17 -13.58
C ARG A 222 -4.88 14.82 -12.73
N THR A 223 -5.13 16.12 -12.93
CA THR A 223 -6.21 16.86 -12.26
C THR A 223 -7.60 16.26 -12.48
N VAL A 224 -7.85 15.52 -13.58
CA VAL A 224 -9.13 14.81 -13.79
C VAL A 224 -9.39 13.72 -12.75
N PHE A 225 -8.33 13.24 -12.09
CA PHE A 225 -8.36 12.28 -10.99
C PHE A 225 -8.37 12.96 -9.62
N THR A 226 -8.67 14.25 -9.52
CA THR A 226 -8.80 14.94 -8.23
C THR A 226 -10.27 15.25 -7.93
N HIS A 227 -10.63 15.30 -6.65
CA HIS A 227 -12.02 15.56 -6.26
C HIS A 227 -12.48 16.93 -6.77
N GLY A 228 -13.69 17.00 -7.33
CA GLY A 228 -14.26 18.25 -7.86
C GLY A 228 -13.75 18.65 -9.26
N ALA A 229 -13.09 17.73 -9.96
CA ALA A 229 -12.66 17.92 -11.34
C ALA A 229 -13.84 18.12 -12.31
N VAL A 230 -13.54 18.62 -13.51
CA VAL A 230 -14.55 18.91 -14.55
C VAL A 230 -15.45 17.71 -14.86
N PRO A 231 -14.95 16.47 -14.99
CA PRO A 231 -15.82 15.31 -15.22
C PRO A 231 -16.91 15.14 -14.16
N ASP A 232 -16.58 15.30 -12.88
CA ASP A 232 -17.54 15.16 -11.76
C ASP A 232 -18.61 16.23 -11.76
N ARG A 233 -18.30 17.45 -12.26
CA ARG A 233 -19.28 18.55 -12.37
C ARG A 233 -20.32 18.27 -13.44
N ALA A 234 -19.94 17.56 -14.50
CA ALA A 234 -20.83 17.25 -15.61
C ALA A 234 -21.55 15.91 -15.43
N ILE A 235 -20.87 14.91 -14.85
CA ILE A 235 -21.40 13.57 -14.59
C ILE A 235 -20.98 13.18 -13.17
N PRO A 236 -21.93 13.12 -12.21
CA PRO A 236 -21.61 12.75 -10.84
C PRO A 236 -20.80 11.46 -10.77
N ARG A 237 -19.67 11.48 -10.05
CA ARG A 237 -18.75 10.37 -9.82
C ARG A 237 -17.97 9.86 -11.04
N ALA A 238 -17.95 10.61 -12.14
CA ALA A 238 -17.11 10.28 -13.28
C ALA A 238 -15.62 10.19 -12.89
N THR A 239 -15.12 11.09 -12.05
CA THR A 239 -13.75 11.04 -11.56
C THR A 239 -13.49 9.78 -10.72
N GLN A 240 -14.43 9.38 -9.85
CA GLN A 240 -14.28 8.15 -9.08
C GLN A 240 -14.24 6.92 -10.00
N ALA A 241 -15.11 6.87 -11.03
CA ALA A 241 -15.10 5.80 -12.02
C ALA A 241 -13.78 5.77 -12.82
N LEU A 242 -13.25 6.94 -13.21
CA LEU A 242 -11.96 7.06 -13.91
C LEU A 242 -10.81 6.58 -13.03
N LYS A 243 -10.76 6.99 -11.75
CA LYS A 243 -9.79 6.49 -10.77
C LYS A 243 -9.86 4.97 -10.68
N LYS A 244 -11.06 4.42 -10.42
CA LYS A 244 -11.27 2.97 -10.27
C LYS A 244 -10.79 2.20 -11.51
N SER A 245 -11.13 2.65 -12.71
CA SER A 245 -10.66 2.04 -13.95
C SER A 245 -9.14 2.11 -14.11
N MET A 246 -8.54 3.27 -13.85
CA MET A 246 -7.08 3.42 -13.96
C MET A 246 -6.33 2.59 -12.92
N ARG A 247 -6.83 2.50 -11.67
CA ARG A 247 -6.24 1.62 -10.65
C ARG A 247 -6.25 0.17 -11.11
N LYS A 248 -7.35 -0.32 -11.67
CA LYS A 248 -7.43 -1.69 -12.21
C LYS A 248 -6.39 -1.93 -13.30
N ILE A 249 -6.20 -0.97 -14.22
CA ILE A 249 -5.21 -1.07 -15.29
C ILE A 249 -3.81 -1.19 -14.70
N LEU A 250 -3.46 -0.32 -13.76
CA LEU A 250 -2.16 -0.34 -13.09
C LEU A 250 -1.94 -1.62 -12.26
N MET A 251 -3.01 -2.17 -11.68
CA MET A 251 -2.96 -3.47 -10.99
C MET A 251 -2.69 -4.62 -11.94
N SER A 252 -3.38 -4.69 -13.07
CA SER A 252 -3.10 -5.73 -14.07
C SER A 252 -1.67 -5.60 -14.61
N VAL A 253 -1.20 -4.37 -14.82
CA VAL A 253 0.20 -4.10 -15.21
C VAL A 253 1.20 -4.53 -14.15
N HIS A 254 0.91 -4.29 -12.88
CA HIS A 254 1.74 -4.76 -11.77
C HIS A 254 1.95 -6.28 -11.80
N HIS A 255 0.94 -7.07 -12.18
CA HIS A 255 1.08 -8.52 -12.34
C HIS A 255 1.88 -8.93 -13.58
N ILE A 256 1.86 -8.11 -14.63
CA ILE A 256 2.59 -8.37 -15.89
C ILE A 256 4.09 -8.04 -15.76
N LEU A 257 4.43 -6.98 -15.02
CA LEU A 257 5.78 -6.40 -15.00
C LEU A 257 6.92 -7.23 -14.40
N PRO A 258 6.72 -8.06 -13.35
CA PRO A 258 7.76 -8.97 -12.85
C PRO A 258 8.42 -9.82 -13.95
N CYS A 259 7.71 -10.02 -15.07
CA CYS A 259 8.12 -10.84 -16.20
C CYS A 259 9.02 -10.12 -17.21
N THR A 260 9.33 -8.82 -17.04
CA THR A 260 10.17 -8.10 -18.02
C THR A 260 11.24 -7.21 -17.41
N HIS A 261 12.49 -7.50 -17.74
CA HIS A 261 13.61 -6.60 -17.49
C HIS A 261 13.64 -5.40 -18.47
N ASN A 262 12.93 -5.50 -19.61
CA ASN A 262 12.95 -4.50 -20.68
C ASN A 262 11.93 -3.36 -20.53
N PHE A 263 11.08 -3.37 -19.49
CA PHE A 263 10.19 -2.24 -19.18
C PHE A 263 10.95 -0.98 -18.72
N VAL A 264 12.28 -1.05 -18.61
CA VAL A 264 13.12 -0.08 -17.91
C VAL A 264 13.17 1.32 -18.56
N SER A 265 12.74 1.54 -19.82
CA SER A 265 12.97 2.84 -20.50
C SER A 265 11.74 3.68 -20.86
N GLU A 266 10.62 3.14 -21.34
CA GLU A 266 9.55 3.96 -21.95
C GLU A 266 8.26 4.02 -21.10
N GLY A 267 7.93 5.21 -20.57
CA GLY A 267 6.70 5.49 -19.82
C GLY A 267 6.66 4.98 -18.37
N ARG A 268 7.72 4.30 -17.90
CA ARG A 268 7.85 3.81 -16.52
C ARG A 268 7.66 4.89 -15.47
N GLN A 269 8.28 6.07 -15.67
CA GLN A 269 8.18 7.17 -14.72
C GLN A 269 6.75 7.72 -14.63
N ASP A 270 6.08 7.90 -15.78
CA ASP A 270 4.70 8.42 -15.80
C ASP A 270 3.72 7.44 -15.19
N LEU A 271 3.98 6.16 -15.38
CA LEU A 271 3.22 5.09 -14.74
C LEU A 271 3.37 5.16 -13.20
N CYS A 272 4.59 5.33 -12.68
CA CYS A 272 4.79 5.53 -11.24
C CYS A 272 4.15 6.80 -10.70
N ARG A 273 4.30 7.91 -11.43
CA ARG A 273 3.68 9.19 -11.08
C ARG A 273 2.17 9.03 -10.98
N LEU A 274 1.54 8.37 -11.95
CA LEU A 274 0.10 8.13 -11.97
C LEU A 274 -0.35 7.20 -10.85
N ALA A 275 0.35 6.09 -10.62
CA ALA A 275 0.05 5.17 -9.54
C ALA A 275 0.12 5.87 -8.17
N LEU A 276 1.15 6.68 -7.95
CA LEU A 276 1.31 7.48 -6.74
C LEU A 276 0.21 8.53 -6.60
N HIS A 277 -0.15 9.20 -7.70
CA HIS A 277 -1.22 10.20 -7.73
C HIS A 277 -2.57 9.60 -7.34
N LEU A 278 -2.90 8.43 -7.92
CA LEU A 278 -4.15 7.74 -7.64
C LEU A 278 -4.22 7.23 -6.21
N TRP A 279 -3.09 6.83 -5.61
CA TRP A 279 -3.01 6.50 -4.19
C TRP A 279 -3.16 7.75 -3.31
N PHE A 280 -2.44 8.83 -3.62
CA PHE A 280 -2.43 10.05 -2.81
C PHE A 280 -3.79 10.75 -2.81
N HIS A 281 -4.53 10.69 -3.91
CA HIS A 281 -5.90 11.22 -4.02
C HIS A 281 -6.98 10.15 -3.84
N SER A 282 -6.65 8.96 -3.33
CA SER A 282 -7.68 8.01 -2.89
C SER A 282 -8.48 8.58 -1.74
N ASP A 283 -9.78 8.31 -1.75
CA ASP A 283 -10.58 8.52 -0.56
C ASP A 283 -10.17 7.52 0.51
N GLU A 284 -10.50 7.88 1.74
CA GLU A 284 -10.07 7.13 2.90
C GLU A 284 -10.62 5.69 2.89
N ASP A 285 -11.79 5.46 2.32
CA ASP A 285 -12.44 4.14 2.21
C ASP A 285 -11.95 3.33 1.01
N GLU A 286 -11.08 3.90 0.17
CA GLU A 286 -10.49 3.24 -1.00
C GLU A 286 -9.02 2.88 -0.79
N LEU A 287 -8.49 3.10 0.42
CA LEU A 287 -7.06 2.90 0.70
C LEU A 287 -6.63 1.43 0.59
N ASP A 288 -7.51 0.49 0.90
CA ASP A 288 -7.28 -0.95 0.79
C ASP A 288 -7.02 -1.38 -0.67
N VAL A 289 -7.81 -0.86 -1.61
CA VAL A 289 -7.65 -1.13 -3.04
C VAL A 289 -6.44 -0.38 -3.62
N ALA A 290 -6.03 0.73 -3.00
CA ALA A 290 -4.92 1.56 -3.47
C ALA A 290 -3.54 1.11 -2.95
N VAL A 291 -3.48 0.29 -1.88
CA VAL A 291 -2.21 -0.20 -1.30
C VAL A 291 -1.28 -0.84 -2.31
N PRO A 292 -1.74 -1.76 -3.16
CA PRO A 292 -0.82 -2.45 -4.03
C PRO A 292 -0.17 -1.51 -5.07
N LEU A 293 -0.73 -0.31 -5.30
CA LEU A 293 -0.08 0.73 -6.11
C LEU A 293 1.22 1.24 -5.48
N LEU A 294 1.30 1.33 -4.14
CA LEU A 294 2.54 1.69 -3.46
C LEU A 294 3.58 0.58 -3.56
N VAL A 295 3.17 -0.68 -3.36
CA VAL A 295 4.05 -1.85 -3.56
C VAL A 295 4.56 -1.89 -4.99
N PHE A 296 3.70 -1.53 -5.93
CA PHE A 296 4.04 -1.48 -7.31
C PHE A 296 5.04 -0.36 -7.63
N VAL A 297 4.81 0.87 -7.18
CA VAL A 297 5.76 1.99 -7.34
C VAL A 297 7.08 1.67 -6.68
N PHE A 298 7.10 1.36 -5.38
CA PHE A 298 8.34 1.27 -4.62
C PHE A 298 9.01 -0.10 -4.68
N GLY A 299 8.25 -1.19 -4.73
CA GLY A 299 8.81 -2.54 -4.79
C GLY A 299 9.27 -2.95 -6.18
N HIS A 300 8.51 -2.62 -7.23
CA HIS A 300 8.75 -3.18 -8.58
C HIS A 300 9.46 -2.20 -9.48
N VAL A 301 9.05 -0.94 -9.42
CA VAL A 301 9.71 0.11 -10.18
C VAL A 301 10.92 0.60 -9.40
N MET A 302 10.76 1.33 -8.31
CA MET A 302 11.89 2.00 -7.68
C MET A 302 12.92 1.03 -7.07
N GLY A 303 12.49 -0.12 -6.54
CA GLY A 303 13.38 -1.12 -5.95
C GLY A 303 14.42 -1.73 -6.90
N ARG A 304 14.26 -1.55 -8.23
CA ARG A 304 15.24 -1.96 -9.24
C ARG A 304 16.01 -0.78 -9.85
N SER A 305 15.67 0.45 -9.49
CA SER A 305 16.38 1.64 -9.96
C SER A 305 17.65 1.89 -9.14
N PRO A 306 18.67 2.53 -9.74
CA PRO A 306 19.75 3.13 -8.98
C PRO A 306 19.23 4.06 -7.89
N GLU A 307 19.90 4.10 -6.73
CA GLU A 307 19.50 4.95 -5.59
C GLU A 307 19.35 6.43 -5.97
N SER A 308 20.21 6.94 -6.87
CA SER A 308 20.13 8.30 -7.40
C SER A 308 18.80 8.62 -8.10
N ASP A 309 18.27 7.67 -8.85
CA ASP A 309 17.00 7.83 -9.57
C ASP A 309 15.83 7.81 -8.60
N VAL A 310 15.94 6.99 -7.55
CA VAL A 310 14.98 6.96 -6.45
C VAL A 310 14.94 8.31 -5.74
N LEU A 311 16.09 8.85 -5.36
CA LEU A 311 16.17 10.16 -4.70
C LEU A 311 15.65 11.30 -5.59
N THR A 312 15.93 11.24 -6.89
CA THR A 312 15.43 12.23 -7.87
C THR A 312 13.91 12.18 -7.99
N PHE A 313 13.33 10.97 -8.08
CA PHE A 313 11.89 10.76 -8.11
C PHE A 313 11.23 11.25 -6.79
N VAL A 314 11.81 10.92 -5.64
CA VAL A 314 11.31 11.37 -4.33
C VAL A 314 11.33 12.89 -4.24
N SER A 315 12.42 13.53 -4.63
CA SER A 315 12.57 15.00 -4.58
C SER A 315 11.60 15.69 -5.54
N THR A 316 11.52 15.23 -6.79
CA THR A 316 10.80 15.92 -7.85
C THR A 316 9.32 15.55 -7.87
N ASP A 317 9.04 14.25 -7.91
CA ASP A 317 7.70 13.74 -8.20
C ASP A 317 6.87 13.54 -6.93
N ILE A 318 7.50 13.35 -5.76
CA ILE A 318 6.80 13.23 -4.48
C ILE A 318 6.80 14.56 -3.73
N ILE A 319 7.97 15.04 -3.32
CA ILE A 319 8.11 16.25 -2.51
C ILE A 319 7.73 17.49 -3.32
N GLY A 320 8.21 17.59 -4.57
CA GLY A 320 7.86 18.69 -5.47
C GLY A 320 6.37 18.76 -5.83
N THR A 321 5.68 17.62 -5.93
CA THR A 321 4.25 17.56 -6.31
C THR A 321 3.31 17.69 -5.12
N TYR A 322 3.54 16.92 -4.05
CA TYR A 322 2.60 16.77 -2.94
C TYR A 322 3.07 17.48 -1.67
N GLY A 323 4.36 17.82 -1.56
CA GLY A 323 4.96 18.29 -0.33
C GLY A 323 5.26 17.15 0.64
N ALA A 324 6.42 17.22 1.31
CA ALA A 324 6.86 16.19 2.25
C ALA A 324 5.86 15.97 3.39
N LYS A 325 5.34 17.07 3.97
CA LYS A 325 4.38 17.06 5.08
C LYS A 325 3.05 16.38 4.72
N ASP A 326 2.44 16.76 3.62
CA ASP A 326 1.11 16.25 3.26
C ASP A 326 1.19 14.80 2.79
N PHE A 327 2.28 14.44 2.08
CA PHE A 327 2.57 13.05 1.74
C PHE A 327 2.66 12.16 2.98
N ILE A 328 3.46 12.56 3.97
CA ILE A 328 3.67 11.73 5.16
C ILE A 328 2.42 11.66 6.05
N ALA A 329 1.58 12.70 6.05
CA ALA A 329 0.34 12.75 6.82
C ALA A 329 -0.71 11.73 6.33
N ARG A 330 -0.57 11.20 5.11
CA ARG A 330 -1.44 10.13 4.59
C ARG A 330 -1.05 8.73 5.05
N ILE A 331 0.21 8.51 5.42
CA ILE A 331 0.74 7.19 5.79
C ILE A 331 0.05 6.57 7.03
N PRO A 332 -0.32 7.30 8.09
CA PRO A 332 -1.05 6.72 9.23
C PRO A 332 -2.38 6.08 8.83
N GLY A 333 -3.17 6.76 7.98
CA GLY A 333 -4.44 6.21 7.49
C GLY A 333 -4.23 4.93 6.67
N PHE A 334 -3.15 4.90 5.88
CA PHE A 334 -2.71 3.69 5.19
C PHE A 334 -2.38 2.54 6.16
N ILE A 335 -1.59 2.79 7.21
CA ILE A 335 -1.21 1.76 8.19
C ILE A 335 -2.45 1.21 8.92
N GLN A 336 -3.40 2.08 9.28
CA GLN A 336 -4.54 1.71 10.11
C GLN A 336 -5.62 0.90 9.37
N LYS A 337 -5.82 1.15 8.07
CA LYS A 337 -6.90 0.53 7.29
C LYS A 337 -6.52 -0.80 6.65
N ASN A 338 -5.25 -1.17 6.70
CA ASN A 338 -4.74 -2.32 5.97
C ASN A 338 -4.30 -3.47 6.88
N PRO A 339 -4.40 -4.72 6.40
CA PRO A 339 -3.85 -5.87 7.13
C PRO A 339 -2.37 -5.67 7.45
N PRO A 340 -1.90 -5.96 8.67
CA PRO A 340 -0.51 -5.76 9.07
C PRO A 340 0.51 -6.44 8.15
N GLU A 341 0.16 -7.58 7.57
CA GLU A 341 1.01 -8.30 6.62
C GLU A 341 1.25 -7.48 5.34
N GLN A 342 0.19 -6.88 4.80
CA GLN A 342 0.29 -6.00 3.62
C GLN A 342 1.01 -4.70 3.95
N VAL A 343 0.72 -4.11 5.12
CA VAL A 343 1.38 -2.90 5.59
C VAL A 343 2.87 -3.15 5.72
N SER A 344 3.29 -4.25 6.33
CA SER A 344 4.71 -4.55 6.59
C SER A 344 5.54 -4.59 5.31
N ILE A 345 5.05 -5.31 4.30
CA ILE A 345 5.71 -5.44 2.99
C ILE A 345 5.74 -4.07 2.30
N THR A 346 4.59 -3.43 2.17
CA THR A 346 4.45 -2.16 1.45
C THR A 346 5.25 -1.05 2.09
N PHE A 347 5.13 -0.94 3.42
CA PHE A 347 5.77 0.09 4.20
C PHE A 347 7.29 -0.11 4.22
N GLY A 348 7.80 -1.35 4.25
CA GLY A 348 9.22 -1.63 4.06
C GLY A 348 9.75 -1.01 2.76
N TYR A 349 9.08 -1.27 1.63
CA TYR A 349 9.47 -0.68 0.34
C TYR A 349 9.38 0.85 0.31
N VAL A 350 8.26 1.41 0.77
CA VAL A 350 8.04 2.86 0.84
C VAL A 350 9.09 3.52 1.73
N PHE A 351 9.39 2.90 2.87
CA PHE A 351 10.36 3.42 3.82
C PHE A 351 11.76 3.39 3.24
N ASP A 352 12.19 2.22 2.74
CA ASP A 352 13.53 2.03 2.20
C ASP A 352 13.81 2.88 0.96
N SER A 353 12.78 3.19 0.17
CA SER A 353 12.92 3.95 -1.08
C SER A 353 12.66 5.45 -0.93
N ALA A 354 11.67 5.85 -0.12
CA ALA A 354 11.22 7.24 -0.06
C ALA A 354 11.41 7.91 1.30
N LEU A 355 10.96 7.27 2.39
CA LEU A 355 10.88 7.95 3.69
C LEU A 355 12.24 8.13 4.38
N LYS A 356 13.31 7.56 3.83
CA LYS A 356 14.70 7.88 4.20
C LYS A 356 15.16 9.26 3.72
N HIS A 357 14.41 9.90 2.82
CA HIS A 357 14.79 11.21 2.30
C HIS A 357 14.76 12.26 3.42
N PRO A 358 15.81 13.10 3.58
CA PRO A 358 15.93 14.02 4.72
C PRO A 358 14.73 14.95 4.91
N ASP A 359 14.08 15.39 3.83
CA ASP A 359 12.92 16.29 3.89
C ASP A 359 11.68 15.70 4.60
N PHE A 360 11.60 14.38 4.77
CA PHE A 360 10.50 13.76 5.53
C PHE A 360 10.78 13.74 7.04
N LEU A 361 12.05 13.81 7.46
CA LEU A 361 12.44 13.65 8.86
C LEU A 361 11.75 14.61 9.83
N PRO A 362 11.62 15.92 9.53
CA PRO A 362 10.93 16.85 10.44
C PRO A 362 9.44 16.53 10.65
N TYR A 363 8.85 15.73 9.77
CA TYR A 363 7.42 15.46 9.76
C TYR A 363 7.06 14.06 10.28
N LEU A 364 7.99 13.09 10.29
CA LEU A 364 7.67 11.68 10.59
C LEU A 364 7.09 11.46 11.99
N ALA A 365 7.55 12.22 12.99
CA ALA A 365 6.96 12.17 14.33
C ALA A 365 5.59 12.88 14.39
N SER A 366 5.52 14.10 13.84
CA SER A 366 4.32 14.93 13.91
C SER A 366 3.15 14.43 13.04
N SER A 367 3.42 13.64 12.00
CA SER A 367 2.41 13.06 11.12
C SER A 367 1.57 11.98 11.80
N GLY A 368 2.03 11.42 12.92
CA GLY A 368 1.42 10.26 13.57
C GLY A 368 1.84 8.92 12.96
N THR A 369 2.76 8.90 11.98
CA THR A 369 3.20 7.65 11.31
C THR A 369 3.82 6.68 12.31
N LEU A 370 4.71 7.16 13.18
CA LEU A 370 5.34 6.34 14.22
C LEU A 370 4.32 5.77 15.22
N GLY A 371 3.30 6.55 15.57
CA GLY A 371 2.21 6.12 16.44
C GLY A 371 1.33 5.05 15.79
N ALA A 372 1.05 5.19 14.48
CA ALA A 372 0.32 4.18 13.73
C ALA A 372 1.07 2.84 13.65
N LEU A 373 2.40 2.86 13.42
CA LEU A 373 3.23 1.65 13.46
C LEU A 373 3.20 0.98 14.84
N ARG A 374 3.30 1.79 15.92
CA ARG A 374 3.17 1.28 17.29
C ARG A 374 1.84 0.58 17.51
N ASN A 375 0.75 1.23 17.11
CA ASN A 375 -0.61 0.69 17.28
C ASN A 375 -0.78 -0.60 16.50
N MET A 376 -0.29 -0.66 15.25
CA MET A 376 -0.29 -1.87 14.44
C MET A 376 0.43 -3.04 15.14
N VAL A 377 1.62 -2.79 15.71
CA VAL A 377 2.36 -3.79 16.48
C VAL A 377 1.56 -4.28 17.70
N ASP A 378 0.98 -3.35 18.45
CA ASP A 378 0.19 -3.68 19.65
C ASP A 378 -1.14 -4.37 19.32
N ASP A 379 -1.76 -4.06 18.18
CA ASP A 379 -2.95 -4.75 17.65
C ASP A 379 -2.59 -6.18 17.24
N GLN A 380 -1.50 -6.38 16.50
CA GLN A 380 -1.07 -7.72 16.08
C GLN A 380 -0.70 -8.59 17.29
N ALA A 381 -0.01 -8.03 18.29
CA ALA A 381 0.34 -8.74 19.52
C ALA A 381 -0.88 -9.17 20.36
N ARG A 382 -2.05 -8.55 20.16
CA ARG A 382 -3.30 -8.91 20.84
C ARG A 382 -4.07 -10.05 20.17
N LYS A 383 -3.80 -10.32 18.89
CA LYS A 383 -4.44 -11.42 18.15
C LYS A 383 -3.85 -12.76 18.62
N SER A 384 -4.72 -13.70 19.02
CA SER A 384 -4.30 -14.98 19.60
C SER A 384 -3.90 -16.05 18.59
N ASP A 385 -4.17 -15.82 17.31
CA ASP A 385 -4.00 -16.77 16.20
C ASP A 385 -2.70 -16.55 15.40
N GLN A 386 -1.88 -15.56 15.79
CA GLN A 386 -0.69 -15.19 15.03
C GLN A 386 0.49 -16.10 15.34
N THR A 387 1.18 -16.54 14.29
CA THR A 387 2.46 -17.23 14.43
C THR A 387 3.55 -16.26 14.91
N HIS A 388 4.58 -16.78 15.57
CA HIS A 388 5.75 -15.98 15.93
C HIS A 388 6.41 -15.32 14.70
N GLN A 389 6.34 -15.96 13.54
CA GLN A 389 6.88 -15.42 12.29
C GLN A 389 6.08 -14.20 11.81
N GLN A 390 4.75 -14.26 11.79
CA GLN A 390 3.90 -13.12 11.42
C GLN A 390 4.11 -11.93 12.36
N LEU A 391 4.18 -12.19 13.68
CA LEU A 391 4.50 -11.16 14.66
C LEU A 391 5.91 -10.58 14.46
N TRP A 392 6.87 -11.44 14.17
CA TRP A 392 8.24 -11.02 13.87
C TRP A 392 8.25 -10.09 12.64
N ASP A 393 7.63 -10.47 11.53
CA ASP A 393 7.64 -9.69 10.30
C ASP A 393 7.10 -8.29 10.56
N VAL A 394 5.90 -8.17 11.14
CA VAL A 394 5.27 -6.88 11.45
C VAL A 394 6.14 -6.01 12.36
N THR A 395 6.73 -6.60 13.41
CA THR A 395 7.53 -5.84 14.35
C THR A 395 8.90 -5.44 13.80
N ALA A 396 9.52 -6.29 12.98
CA ALA A 396 10.83 -6.06 12.38
C ALA A 396 10.80 -4.88 11.41
N TYR A 397 9.82 -4.83 10.49
CA TYR A 397 9.67 -3.70 9.56
C TYR A 397 9.35 -2.38 10.27
N SER A 398 8.68 -2.45 11.42
CA SER A 398 8.44 -1.26 12.26
C SER A 398 9.72 -0.68 12.87
N LEU A 399 10.81 -1.45 12.99
CA LEU A 399 12.07 -0.98 13.57
C LEU A 399 12.86 -0.07 12.62
N GLN A 400 12.74 -0.25 11.30
CA GLN A 400 13.52 0.54 10.32
C GLN A 400 13.29 2.05 10.45
N PRO A 401 12.05 2.58 10.54
CA PRO A 401 11.80 3.99 10.81
C PRO A 401 12.41 4.48 12.11
N PHE A 402 12.35 3.66 13.17
CA PHE A 402 12.90 4.05 14.47
C PHE A 402 14.43 4.18 14.38
N THR A 403 15.09 3.22 13.73
CA THR A 403 16.54 3.26 13.49
C THR A 403 16.93 4.51 12.70
N HIS A 404 16.21 4.80 11.62
CA HIS A 404 16.52 5.93 10.76
C HIS A 404 16.29 7.27 11.48
N CYS A 405 15.20 7.42 12.24
CA CYS A 405 14.95 8.57 13.10
C CYS A 405 16.10 8.81 14.09
N LEU A 406 16.58 7.76 14.76
CA LEU A 406 17.68 7.89 15.71
C LEU A 406 19.00 8.27 15.03
N LYS A 407 19.27 7.74 13.84
CA LYS A 407 20.53 7.99 13.12
C LYS A 407 20.55 9.35 12.41
N SER A 408 19.41 9.83 11.92
CA SER A 408 19.37 10.90 10.90
C SER A 408 18.59 12.14 11.30
N ALA A 409 17.59 12.02 12.19
CA ALA A 409 16.77 13.16 12.57
C ALA A 409 17.42 13.99 13.70
N SER A 410 16.93 15.22 13.87
CA SER A 410 17.23 16.05 15.04
C SER A 410 16.82 15.31 16.33
N PHE A 411 17.33 15.77 17.48
CA PHE A 411 16.92 15.18 18.76
C PHE A 411 15.40 15.35 18.98
N GLU A 412 14.85 16.51 18.62
CA GLU A 412 13.45 16.89 18.75
C GLU A 412 12.51 16.06 17.86
N ASP A 413 12.95 15.72 16.64
CA ASP A 413 12.14 14.98 15.67
C ASP A 413 12.42 13.46 15.67
N GLY A 414 13.55 13.04 16.23
CA GLY A 414 13.99 11.64 16.29
C GLY A 414 13.86 11.03 17.68
N ALA A 415 14.92 11.15 18.48
CA ALA A 415 15.03 10.42 19.75
C ALA A 415 13.95 10.80 20.76
N TYR A 416 13.59 12.08 20.86
CA TYR A 416 12.62 12.57 21.81
C TYR A 416 11.22 11.93 21.66
N PRO A 417 10.55 11.98 20.50
CA PRO A 417 9.24 11.37 20.31
C PRO A 417 9.29 9.84 20.41
N LEU A 418 10.36 9.20 19.94
CA LEU A 418 10.51 7.74 20.05
C LEU A 418 10.51 7.28 21.52
N ILE A 419 11.26 7.97 22.38
CA ILE A 419 11.33 7.64 23.82
C ILE A 419 10.03 8.04 24.53
N ARG A 420 9.49 9.21 24.23
CA ARG A 420 8.36 9.80 24.97
C ARG A 420 7.02 9.20 24.60
N ASP A 421 6.74 9.10 23.31
CA ASP A 421 5.39 8.86 22.80
C ASP A 421 5.22 7.44 22.27
N ILE A 422 6.28 6.87 21.69
CA ILE A 422 6.22 5.56 21.00
C ILE A 422 6.61 4.40 21.93
N ASP A 423 7.44 4.66 22.94
CA ASP A 423 8.04 3.65 23.80
C ASP A 423 8.71 2.53 22.99
N PHE A 424 9.50 2.94 21.99
CA PHE A 424 10.07 2.05 20.98
C PHE A 424 10.95 0.94 21.56
N LEU A 425 11.55 1.15 22.75
CA LEU A 425 12.32 0.15 23.48
C LEU A 425 11.48 -1.07 23.88
N SER A 426 10.18 -0.86 24.17
CA SER A 426 9.26 -1.98 24.41
C SER A 426 8.97 -2.75 23.13
N ILE A 427 9.00 -2.12 21.96
CA ILE A 427 8.86 -2.83 20.67
C ILE A 427 10.13 -3.63 20.43
N LEU A 428 11.30 -2.98 20.46
CA LEU A 428 12.61 -3.63 20.27
C LEU A 428 12.79 -4.86 21.17
N SER A 429 12.44 -4.72 22.46
CA SER A 429 12.41 -5.80 23.45
C SER A 429 11.62 -7.04 22.95
N ARG A 430 10.38 -6.84 22.50
CA ARG A 430 9.52 -7.92 22.01
C ARG A 430 10.05 -8.50 20.71
N THR A 431 10.49 -7.64 19.80
CA THR A 431 11.06 -8.03 18.50
C THR A 431 12.28 -8.92 18.70
N MET A 432 13.17 -8.61 19.65
CA MET A 432 14.32 -9.47 19.97
C MET A 432 13.93 -10.87 20.43
N ILE A 433 12.92 -10.99 21.32
CA ILE A 433 12.43 -12.28 21.79
C ILE A 433 11.84 -13.08 20.62
N LEU A 434 10.99 -12.44 19.80
CA LEU A 434 10.41 -13.06 18.60
C LEU A 434 11.50 -13.49 17.62
N SER A 435 12.56 -12.69 17.47
CA SER A 435 13.69 -13.03 16.61
C SER A 435 14.41 -14.27 17.10
N ALA A 436 14.66 -14.39 18.40
CA ALA A 436 15.31 -15.55 19.00
C ALA A 436 14.45 -16.83 18.86
N GLN A 437 13.12 -16.69 18.80
CA GLN A 437 12.19 -17.80 18.60
C GLN A 437 12.01 -18.21 17.14
N SER A 438 12.24 -17.30 16.19
CA SER A 438 12.14 -17.61 14.75
C SER A 438 13.43 -18.21 14.20
N VAL A 439 13.32 -19.32 13.47
CA VAL A 439 14.47 -19.99 12.84
C VAL A 439 15.06 -19.15 11.71
N ASN A 440 14.21 -18.50 10.91
CA ASN A 440 14.59 -17.85 9.65
C ASN A 440 14.53 -16.32 9.67
N SER A 441 14.33 -15.69 10.83
CA SER A 441 14.27 -14.22 10.88
C SER A 441 15.63 -13.53 10.65
N ASN A 442 15.58 -12.44 9.87
CA ASN A 442 16.68 -11.48 9.73
C ASN A 442 16.75 -10.54 10.94
N TYR A 443 17.55 -10.91 11.95
CA TYR A 443 17.71 -10.14 13.18
C TYR A 443 18.54 -8.84 13.03
N GLY A 444 19.00 -8.50 11.81
CA GLY A 444 19.75 -7.28 11.54
C GLY A 444 19.04 -6.01 12.00
N TYR A 445 17.71 -5.92 11.80
CA TYR A 445 16.91 -4.78 12.24
C TYR A 445 17.00 -4.51 13.75
N CYS A 446 17.08 -5.57 14.58
CA CYS A 446 17.26 -5.42 16.02
C CYS A 446 18.63 -4.84 16.35
N LEU A 447 19.68 -5.33 15.68
CA LEU A 447 21.06 -4.92 15.93
C LEU A 447 21.32 -3.51 15.43
N ASP A 448 20.81 -3.14 14.26
CA ASP A 448 20.93 -1.79 13.71
C ASP A 448 20.27 -0.76 14.64
N LEU A 449 19.13 -1.12 15.23
CA LEU A 449 18.45 -0.26 16.21
C LEU A 449 19.21 -0.19 17.53
N CYS A 450 19.80 -1.30 18.00
CA CYS A 450 20.69 -1.29 19.15
C CYS A 450 21.90 -0.39 18.94
N GLU A 451 22.55 -0.47 17.78
CA GLU A 451 23.69 0.36 17.42
C GLU A 451 23.30 1.85 17.38
N ALA A 452 22.15 2.18 16.77
CA ALA A 452 21.61 3.53 16.78
C ALA A 452 21.38 4.04 18.22
N CYS A 453 20.82 3.19 19.08
CA CYS A 453 20.63 3.52 20.49
C CYS A 453 21.96 3.73 21.22
N LEU A 454 22.96 2.87 21.01
CA LEU A 454 24.30 3.01 21.61
C LEU A 454 25.01 4.29 21.17
N THR A 455 24.69 4.80 19.99
CA THR A 455 25.20 6.09 19.49
C THR A 455 24.53 7.28 20.18
N VAL A 456 23.20 7.24 20.35
CA VAL A 456 22.41 8.38 20.85
C VAL A 456 22.31 8.44 22.38
N PHE A 457 22.20 7.28 23.03
CA PHE A 457 21.95 7.19 24.48
C PHE A 457 23.03 7.83 25.35
N PRO A 458 24.34 7.77 25.04
CA PRO A 458 25.36 8.43 25.85
C PRO A 458 25.08 9.92 26.07
N ALA A 459 24.69 10.64 25.01
CA ALA A 459 24.36 12.06 25.10
C ALA A 459 23.17 12.32 26.05
N ILE A 460 22.11 11.49 25.95
CA ILE A 460 20.92 11.60 26.80
C ILE A 460 21.22 11.21 28.26
N LEU A 461 22.03 10.17 28.47
CA LEU A 461 22.37 9.65 29.80
C LEU A 461 23.35 10.55 30.55
N ASN A 462 24.15 11.34 29.83
CA ASN A 462 25.04 12.36 30.40
C ASN A 462 24.31 13.64 30.81
N LEU A 463 23.03 13.81 30.44
CA LEU A 463 22.21 14.92 30.95
C LEU A 463 22.07 14.86 32.48
N SER A 464 21.72 16.00 33.09
CA SER A 464 21.47 16.09 34.54
C SER A 464 20.54 14.96 35.03
N PRO A 465 20.79 14.36 36.21
CA PRO A 465 19.87 13.37 36.80
C PRO A 465 18.43 13.88 36.98
N LYS A 466 18.24 15.21 37.05
CA LYS A 466 16.93 15.85 37.13
C LYS A 466 16.24 15.99 35.76
N ASN A 467 16.95 15.82 34.65
CA ASN A 467 16.42 15.94 33.31
C ASN A 467 15.30 14.91 33.05
N LYS A 468 14.16 15.39 32.55
CA LYS A 468 12.97 14.54 32.30
C LYS A 468 13.26 13.45 31.28
N MET A 469 13.99 13.75 30.20
CA MET A 469 14.27 12.77 29.16
C MET A 469 15.17 11.65 29.67
N ARG A 470 16.26 11.97 30.37
CA ARG A 470 17.13 10.94 30.98
C ARG A 470 16.34 9.98 31.85
N LYS A 471 15.43 10.51 32.68
CA LYS A 471 14.53 9.71 33.54
C LYS A 471 13.61 8.83 32.71
N MET A 472 12.98 9.38 31.67
CA MET A 472 12.08 8.65 30.79
C MET A 472 12.78 7.51 30.04
N LEU A 473 13.97 7.76 29.48
CA LEU A 473 14.79 6.75 28.83
C LEU A 473 15.13 5.62 29.79
N LYS A 474 15.70 5.95 30.96
CA LYS A 474 16.03 4.96 31.99
C LYS A 474 14.81 4.17 32.44
N GLN A 475 13.68 4.84 32.64
CA GLN A 475 12.44 4.19 33.05
C GLN A 475 11.89 3.27 31.95
N SER A 476 11.93 3.67 30.69
CA SER A 476 11.50 2.83 29.57
C SER A 476 12.36 1.58 29.48
N LEU A 477 13.70 1.73 29.46
CA LEU A 477 14.62 0.61 29.37
C LEU A 477 14.51 -0.31 30.60
N ALA A 478 14.45 0.24 31.83
CA ALA A 478 14.33 -0.56 33.05
C ALA A 478 13.08 -1.45 33.09
N ARG A 479 11.98 -1.04 32.43
CA ARG A 479 10.74 -1.84 32.38
C ARG A 479 10.91 -3.13 31.58
N CYS A 480 11.72 -3.12 30.52
CA CYS A 480 11.83 -4.24 29.60
C CYS A 480 13.19 -4.94 29.60
N TRP A 481 14.26 -4.30 30.09
CA TRP A 481 15.63 -4.78 29.94
C TRP A 481 15.88 -6.15 30.56
N TYR A 482 15.76 -6.27 31.88
CA TYR A 482 16.03 -7.53 32.57
C TYR A 482 15.07 -8.64 32.15
N ARG A 483 13.79 -8.30 31.92
CA ARG A 483 12.78 -9.27 31.46
C ARG A 483 13.14 -9.87 30.11
N THR A 484 13.55 -9.02 29.16
CA THR A 484 13.98 -9.44 27.83
C THR A 484 15.25 -10.29 27.93
N LEU A 485 16.23 -9.87 28.74
CA LEU A 485 17.45 -10.62 28.94
C LEU A 485 17.18 -12.02 29.53
N ASN A 486 16.33 -12.11 30.55
CA ASN A 486 15.92 -13.38 31.16
C ASN A 486 15.16 -14.29 30.18
N ALA A 487 14.29 -13.70 29.34
CA ALA A 487 13.61 -14.45 28.28
C ALA A 487 14.60 -14.99 27.25
N LEU A 488 15.58 -14.18 26.82
CA LEU A 488 16.63 -14.60 25.90
C LEU A 488 17.47 -15.74 26.48
N TYR A 489 17.87 -15.69 27.76
CA TYR A 489 18.55 -16.80 28.42
C TYR A 489 17.71 -18.08 28.43
N SER A 490 16.41 -17.96 28.65
CA SER A 490 15.49 -19.12 28.66
C SER A 490 15.27 -19.72 27.27
N LEU A 491 15.53 -18.93 26.21
CA LEU A 491 15.45 -19.34 24.81
C LEU A 491 16.80 -19.75 24.23
N GLN A 492 17.82 -19.95 25.07
CA GLN A 492 19.14 -20.34 24.59
C GLN A 492 19.06 -21.66 23.79
N PRO A 493 19.49 -21.66 22.52
CA PRO A 493 19.50 -22.88 21.73
C PRO A 493 20.42 -23.94 22.37
N ASP A 494 20.08 -25.21 22.18
CA ASP A 494 20.97 -26.31 22.56
C ASP A 494 22.32 -26.14 21.83
N ARG A 495 23.42 -26.58 22.46
CA ARG A 495 24.76 -26.60 21.87
C ARG A 495 24.81 -27.43 20.58
N SER A 496 23.87 -28.37 20.41
CA SER A 496 23.69 -29.17 19.20
C SER A 496 23.01 -28.42 18.04
N ALA A 497 22.41 -27.25 18.30
CA ALA A 497 21.72 -26.47 17.28
C ALA A 497 22.68 -25.96 16.19
N GLU A 498 22.10 -25.57 15.06
CA GLU A 498 22.86 -25.01 13.94
C GLU A 498 23.71 -23.81 14.37
N ARG A 499 24.97 -23.75 13.91
CA ARG A 499 25.92 -22.67 14.22
C ARG A 499 25.34 -21.28 13.93
N LYS A 500 24.52 -21.16 12.88
CA LYS A 500 23.84 -19.91 12.51
C LYS A 500 22.88 -19.42 13.60
N LEU A 501 22.10 -20.33 14.18
CA LEU A 501 21.15 -20.01 15.26
C LEU A 501 21.88 -19.62 16.55
N LEU A 502 22.96 -20.34 16.90
CA LEU A 502 23.80 -20.01 18.06
C LEU A 502 24.42 -18.62 17.94
N ARG A 503 24.99 -18.28 16.78
CA ARG A 503 25.56 -16.95 16.52
C ARG A 503 24.51 -15.85 16.62
N LYS A 504 23.37 -16.04 15.95
CA LYS A 504 22.23 -15.12 16.02
C LYS A 504 21.81 -14.83 17.46
N HIS A 505 21.63 -15.88 18.28
CA HIS A 505 21.25 -15.73 19.68
C HIS A 505 22.31 -14.97 20.49
N ALA A 506 23.59 -15.30 20.30
CA ALA A 506 24.70 -14.60 20.94
C ALA A 506 24.76 -13.12 20.56
N ASP A 507 24.57 -12.78 19.28
CA ASP A 507 24.60 -11.39 18.79
C ASP A 507 23.44 -10.57 19.37
N ILE A 508 22.22 -11.13 19.41
CA ILE A 508 21.05 -10.47 20.04
C ILE A 508 21.30 -10.23 21.53
N MET A 509 21.80 -11.24 22.27
CA MET A 509 22.13 -11.09 23.68
C MET A 509 23.19 -10.03 23.91
N ALA A 510 24.25 -10.02 23.11
CA ALA A 510 25.33 -9.05 23.21
C ALA A 510 24.82 -7.61 22.99
N GLY A 511 24.05 -7.38 21.94
CA GLY A 511 23.46 -6.07 21.64
C GLY A 511 22.53 -5.57 22.75
N TRP A 512 21.65 -6.44 23.27
CA TRP A 512 20.74 -6.07 24.35
C TRP A 512 21.45 -5.83 25.69
N ASN A 513 22.48 -6.62 26.00
CA ASN A 513 23.28 -6.44 27.21
C ASN A 513 24.07 -5.13 27.15
N ALA A 514 24.65 -4.79 26.00
CA ALA A 514 25.36 -3.54 25.79
C ALA A 514 24.48 -2.31 26.08
N LEU A 515 23.21 -2.32 25.67
CA LEU A 515 22.26 -1.24 25.98
C LEU A 515 22.03 -1.06 27.48
N GLY A 516 21.89 -2.17 28.22
CA GLY A 516 21.72 -2.11 29.68
C GLY A 516 22.94 -1.57 30.40
N ASN A 517 24.12 -2.08 30.02
CA ASN A 517 25.40 -1.63 30.56
C ASN A 517 25.60 -0.13 30.30
N GLN A 518 25.28 0.35 29.10
CA GLN A 518 25.34 1.77 28.76
C GLN A 518 24.43 2.63 29.65
N ALA A 519 23.26 2.13 30.03
CA ALA A 519 22.34 2.80 30.95
C ALA A 519 22.75 2.70 32.45
N GLY A 520 23.77 1.90 32.75
CA GLY A 520 24.26 1.60 34.09
C GLY A 520 23.40 0.58 34.83
N PHE A 521 22.79 -0.37 34.11
CA PHE A 521 22.08 -1.48 34.72
C PHE A 521 23.03 -2.63 35.02
N ASP A 522 22.88 -3.19 36.22
CA ASP A 522 23.58 -4.39 36.67
C ASP A 522 22.60 -5.57 36.66
N VAL A 523 22.99 -6.69 36.05
CA VAL A 523 22.11 -7.86 35.86
C VAL A 523 21.60 -8.38 37.20
N GLU A 524 22.47 -8.51 38.19
CA GLU A 524 22.11 -9.07 39.49
C GLU A 524 21.27 -8.11 40.32
N GLN A 525 21.55 -6.80 40.24
CA GLN A 525 20.71 -5.78 40.86
C GLN A 525 19.31 -5.73 40.25
N GLU A 526 19.18 -5.70 38.92
CA GLU A 526 17.88 -5.67 38.25
C GLU A 526 17.10 -6.97 38.47
N LYS A 527 17.79 -8.11 38.58
CA LYS A 527 17.20 -9.38 39.00
C LYS A 527 16.61 -9.29 40.40
N ARG A 528 17.39 -8.80 41.38
CA ARG A 528 16.92 -8.58 42.76
C ARG A 528 15.74 -7.63 42.79
N ASP A 529 15.82 -6.50 42.09
CA ASP A 529 14.75 -5.50 42.04
C ASP A 529 13.48 -6.04 41.38
N THR A 530 13.62 -6.82 40.31
CA THR A 530 12.49 -7.48 39.65
C THR A 530 11.83 -8.51 40.57
N GLN A 531 12.62 -9.34 41.24
CA GLN A 531 12.12 -10.33 42.20
C GLN A 531 11.49 -9.66 43.43
N TRP A 532 12.07 -8.56 43.90
CA TRP A 532 11.54 -7.76 45.00
C TRP A 532 10.20 -7.10 44.62
N ARG A 533 10.10 -6.49 43.43
CA ARG A 533 8.84 -5.90 42.93
C ARG A 533 7.70 -6.93 42.81
N LYS A 534 8.00 -8.20 42.53
CA LYS A 534 6.99 -9.27 42.52
C LYS A 534 6.41 -9.57 43.91
N LYS A 535 7.10 -9.17 44.98
CA LYS A 535 6.65 -9.31 46.38
C LYS A 535 5.91 -8.08 46.90
N LEU A 536 5.82 -7.01 46.11
CA LEU A 536 5.14 -5.77 46.47
C LEU A 536 3.83 -5.62 45.69
N CYS A 537 2.93 -4.79 46.21
CA CYS A 537 1.73 -4.40 45.49
C CYS A 537 2.09 -3.41 44.37
N ALA A 538 1.60 -3.61 43.15
CA ALA A 538 1.90 -2.70 42.05
C ALA A 538 1.09 -1.39 42.06
N TRP A 539 0.00 -1.34 42.83
CA TRP A 539 -0.82 -0.15 42.97
C TRP A 539 -0.09 0.93 43.77
N ARG A 540 0.25 2.05 43.12
CA ARG A 540 1.14 3.10 43.69
C ARG A 540 0.61 3.74 44.97
N ASP A 541 -0.71 3.82 45.14
CA ASP A 541 -1.32 4.41 46.34
C ASP A 541 -1.57 3.36 47.46
N CYS A 542 -1.11 2.12 47.28
CA CYS A 542 -1.14 1.11 48.32
C CYS A 542 0.06 1.27 49.27
N LEU A 543 -0.15 1.12 50.57
CA LEU A 543 0.94 1.02 51.56
C LEU A 543 2.00 -0.02 51.16
N TYR A 544 1.54 -1.17 50.63
CA TYR A 544 2.40 -2.27 50.21
C TYR A 544 3.08 -2.05 48.85
N PHE A 545 2.98 -0.86 48.26
CA PHE A 545 3.80 -0.49 47.11
C PHE A 545 5.28 -0.34 47.48
N THR A 546 5.55 0.08 48.71
CA THR A 546 6.91 0.25 49.24
C THR A 546 7.26 -0.72 50.36
N THR A 547 6.26 -1.34 51.00
CA THR A 547 6.46 -2.28 52.11
C THR A 547 5.96 -3.69 51.76
N LEU A 548 6.57 -4.70 52.37
CA LEU A 548 6.17 -6.09 52.17
C LEU A 548 4.79 -6.32 52.81
N PRO A 549 3.79 -6.85 52.08
CA PRO A 549 2.53 -7.28 52.67
C PRO A 549 2.73 -8.51 53.57
N GLU A 550 1.88 -8.65 54.60
CA GLU A 550 1.89 -9.82 55.50
C GLU A 550 1.59 -11.11 54.72
N GLU A 551 0.63 -11.03 53.79
CA GLU A 551 0.29 -12.12 52.88
C GLU A 551 0.98 -11.93 51.53
N ALA A 552 1.38 -13.04 50.90
CA ALA A 552 1.97 -13.01 49.56
C ALA A 552 1.01 -12.36 48.55
N PRO A 553 1.44 -11.31 47.80
CA PRO A 553 0.56 -10.63 46.89
C PRO A 553 0.20 -11.52 45.70
N ARG A 554 -1.02 -11.38 45.21
CA ARG A 554 -1.55 -12.16 44.08
C ARG A 554 -1.03 -11.60 42.77
N THR A 555 -0.40 -12.43 41.96
CA THR A 555 0.02 -12.04 40.62
C THR A 555 -1.18 -11.75 39.73
N CYS A 556 -1.06 -10.76 38.85
CA CYS A 556 -2.08 -10.48 37.85
C CYS A 556 -2.23 -11.69 36.93
N LYS A 557 -3.38 -12.36 36.91
CA LYS A 557 -3.57 -13.55 36.05
C LYS A 557 -3.46 -13.27 34.55
N GLY A 558 -3.51 -11.99 34.13
CA GLY A 558 -3.41 -11.59 32.72
C GLY A 558 -1.96 -11.58 32.22
N CYS A 559 -1.08 -10.86 32.91
CA CYS A 559 0.33 -10.69 32.50
C CYS A 559 1.33 -11.48 33.37
N ASN A 560 0.96 -11.85 34.60
CA ASN A 560 1.84 -12.46 35.62
C ASN A 560 3.09 -11.62 35.98
N GLU A 561 3.09 -10.34 35.63
CA GLU A 561 4.26 -9.47 35.80
C GLU A 561 4.23 -8.63 37.08
N VAL A 562 3.03 -8.29 37.53
CA VAL A 562 2.77 -7.46 38.70
C VAL A 562 1.98 -8.24 39.73
N ALA A 563 2.14 -7.91 41.00
CA ALA A 563 1.40 -8.52 42.09
C ALA A 563 0.57 -7.47 42.83
N TYR A 564 -0.54 -7.88 43.44
CA TYR A 564 -1.43 -7.01 44.19
C TYR A 564 -1.75 -7.66 45.53
N CYS A 565 -1.69 -6.89 46.62
CA CYS A 565 -2.11 -7.37 47.93
C CYS A 565 -3.60 -7.77 47.96
N SER A 566 -4.44 -7.11 47.14
CA SER A 566 -5.87 -7.37 47.10
C SER A 566 -6.48 -7.18 45.72
N THR A 567 -7.63 -7.83 45.49
CA THR A 567 -8.48 -7.59 44.30
C THR A 567 -8.87 -6.12 44.17
N HIS A 568 -9.04 -5.42 45.30
CA HIS A 568 -9.32 -3.99 45.30
C HIS A 568 -8.18 -3.18 44.67
N CYS A 569 -6.93 -3.42 45.09
CA CYS A 569 -5.76 -2.76 44.51
C CYS A 569 -5.60 -3.08 43.02
N GLN A 570 -5.83 -4.33 42.62
CA GLN A 570 -5.82 -4.71 41.21
C GLN A 570 -6.87 -3.93 40.41
N ASN A 571 -8.11 -3.82 40.91
CA ASN A 571 -9.18 -3.09 40.24
C ASN A 571 -8.90 -1.58 40.16
N LYS A 572 -8.27 -1.00 41.19
CA LYS A 572 -7.83 0.40 41.18
C LYS A 572 -6.72 0.61 40.16
N ASP A 573 -5.67 -0.21 40.17
CA ASP A 573 -4.58 -0.11 39.20
C ASP A 573 -5.06 -0.34 37.76
N TRP A 574 -6.03 -1.24 37.57
CA TRP A 574 -6.68 -1.45 36.29
C TRP A 574 -7.44 -0.22 35.79
N LYS A 575 -8.23 0.43 36.64
CA LYS A 575 -9.10 1.57 36.25
C LYS A 575 -8.34 2.89 36.18
N THR A 576 -7.49 3.16 37.16
CA THR A 576 -6.85 4.48 37.37
C THR A 576 -5.32 4.43 37.29
N GLY A 577 -4.69 3.26 37.45
CA GLY A 577 -3.23 3.13 37.44
C GLY A 577 -2.59 2.85 36.08
N GLY A 578 -3.41 2.68 35.04
CA GLY A 578 -2.93 2.44 33.69
C GLY A 578 -2.54 0.99 33.41
N HIS A 579 -2.70 0.06 34.37
CA HIS A 579 -2.40 -1.36 34.14
C HIS A 579 -3.22 -1.96 33.00
N LYS A 580 -4.47 -1.47 32.79
CA LYS A 580 -5.31 -1.87 31.67
C LYS A 580 -4.64 -1.64 30.31
N ALA A 581 -3.91 -0.53 30.15
CA ALA A 581 -3.21 -0.21 28.90
C ALA A 581 -2.00 -1.13 28.66
N VAL A 582 -1.34 -1.56 29.73
CA VAL A 582 -0.13 -2.41 29.64
C VAL A 582 -0.48 -3.89 29.53
N CYS A 583 -1.45 -4.37 30.31
CA CYS A 583 -1.77 -5.80 30.40
C CYS A 583 -2.52 -6.33 29.18
N GLY A 584 -3.34 -5.49 28.52
CA GLY A 584 -4.10 -5.83 27.29
C GLY A 584 -5.21 -6.89 27.42
N LYS A 585 -5.09 -7.86 28.34
CA LYS A 585 -6.05 -8.95 28.56
C LYS A 585 -6.96 -8.65 29.74
N ARG A 586 -8.26 -8.48 29.49
CA ARG A 586 -9.26 -8.43 30.56
C ARG A 586 -9.36 -9.81 31.20
N LEU A 587 -9.24 -9.86 32.53
CA LEU A 587 -9.62 -11.05 33.29
C LEU A 587 -11.11 -11.30 33.03
N LYS A 588 -11.43 -12.37 32.30
CA LYS A 588 -12.80 -12.89 32.22
C LYS A 588 -13.12 -13.63 33.52
#